data_AF-A0A183KKD8-F1
#
_entry.id   AF-A0A183KKD8-F1
#
_cell.length_a   1.000
_cell.length_b   1.000
_cell.length_c   1.000
_cell.angle_alpha   90.00
_cell.angle_beta   90.00
_cell.angle_gamma   90.00
#
_symmetry.space_group_name_H-M   'P 1'
#
loop_
_entity.id
_entity.type
_entity.pdbx_description
1 polymer ?
#
loop_
_entity_poly.entity_id
_entity_poly.type
_entity_poly.pdbx_seq_one_letter_code
_entity_poly.pdbx_strand_id
1 'polypeptide(L)'
;LAFANLSHLWRRKDIRLSIKGRVYCATVRSVLIYGSESWPLTVEDTRKLLVFDHRCLRNIAGICWDHLVSDGEVRHMVLGNDGKSVDEVVNLHRLRWLGHVLRMPEHRLPRRAMLTRVGDGWKKFRGGQTTT
;
A
#
# COMPACT_ATOMS: atom_id res chain seq x y z
N LEU A 1 -4.69 -13.91 -3.79
CA LEU A 1 -5.95 -14.67 -3.54
C LEU A 1 -7.19 -13.77 -3.66
N ALA A 2 -7.30 -12.67 -2.89
CA ALA A 2 -8.48 -11.78 -2.92
C ALA A 2 -8.87 -11.25 -4.32
N PHE A 3 -7.93 -10.69 -5.09
CA PHE A 3 -8.22 -10.16 -6.43
C PHE A 3 -8.63 -11.26 -7.43
N ALA A 4 -7.95 -12.41 -7.40
CA ALA A 4 -8.21 -13.54 -8.30
C ALA A 4 -9.59 -14.17 -8.06
N ASN A 5 -10.00 -14.28 -6.80
CA ASN A 5 -11.32 -14.80 -6.42
C ASN A 5 -12.46 -13.92 -6.97
N LEU A 6 -12.21 -12.62 -7.15
CA LEU A 6 -13.16 -11.65 -7.70
C LEU A 6 -13.04 -11.51 -9.24
N SER A 7 -12.32 -12.39 -9.93
CA SER A 7 -12.08 -12.27 -11.38
C SER A 7 -13.34 -12.24 -12.25
N HIS A 8 -14.43 -12.87 -11.78
CA HIS A 8 -15.73 -12.83 -12.44
C HIS A 8 -16.43 -11.46 -12.29
N LEU A 9 -16.21 -10.78 -11.16
CA LEU A 9 -16.71 -9.44 -10.90
C LEU A 9 -16.01 -8.40 -11.79
N TRP A 10 -14.69 -8.51 -11.95
CA TRP A 10 -13.92 -7.57 -12.76
C TRP A 10 -14.29 -7.64 -14.25
N ARG A 11 -14.58 -8.86 -14.76
CA ARG A 11 -15.00 -9.10 -16.15
C ARG A 11 -16.42 -8.65 -16.48
N ARG A 12 -17.28 -8.47 -15.47
CA ARG A 12 -18.69 -8.12 -15.65
C ARG A 12 -18.87 -6.68 -16.15
N LYS A 13 -19.47 -6.46 -17.32
CA LYS A 13 -19.65 -5.12 -17.93
C LYS A 13 -20.88 -4.36 -17.42
N ASP A 14 -21.81 -5.07 -16.80
CA ASP A 14 -23.04 -4.56 -16.19
C ASP A 14 -22.79 -3.68 -14.95
N ILE A 15 -21.64 -3.84 -14.30
CA ILE A 15 -21.31 -3.13 -13.05
C ILE A 15 -20.49 -1.88 -13.36
N ARG A 16 -20.97 -0.73 -12.86
CA ARG A 16 -20.28 0.56 -12.97
C ARG A 16 -18.86 0.49 -12.43
N LEU A 17 -17.93 1.14 -13.13
CA LEU A 17 -16.51 1.17 -12.77
C LEU A 17 -16.27 1.72 -11.35
N SER A 18 -17.02 2.75 -10.96
CA SER A 18 -16.94 3.34 -9.61
C SER A 18 -17.29 2.37 -8.48
N ILE A 19 -18.23 1.44 -8.71
CA ILE A 19 -18.60 0.41 -7.74
C ILE A 19 -17.46 -0.62 -7.63
N LYS A 20 -16.89 -1.04 -8.77
CA LYS A 20 -15.73 -1.95 -8.78
C LYS A 20 -14.53 -1.34 -8.06
N GLY A 21 -14.28 -0.04 -8.27
CA GLY A 21 -13.23 0.70 -7.55
C GLY A 21 -13.42 0.69 -6.04
N ARG A 22 -14.66 0.89 -5.56
CA ARG A 22 -14.99 0.79 -4.12
C ARG A 22 -14.78 -0.62 -3.57
N VAL A 23 -15.22 -1.65 -4.28
CA VAL A 23 -15.00 -3.05 -3.88
C VAL A 23 -13.51 -3.37 -3.83
N TYR A 24 -12.74 -2.92 -4.83
CA TYR A 24 -11.28 -3.06 -4.85
C TYR A 24 -10.64 -2.42 -3.62
N CYS A 25 -11.01 -1.18 -3.30
CA CYS A 25 -10.52 -0.48 -2.11
C CYS A 25 -10.82 -1.23 -0.81
N ALA A 26 -12.05 -1.75 -0.68
CA ALA A 26 -12.49 -2.42 0.55
C ALA A 26 -11.90 -3.81 0.75
N THR A 27 -11.59 -4.55 -0.32
CA THR A 27 -11.23 -5.98 -0.24
C THR A 27 -9.76 -6.25 -0.55
N VAL A 28 -9.23 -5.68 -1.63
CA VAL A 28 -7.88 -5.98 -2.11
C VAL A 28 -6.91 -4.95 -1.56
N ARG A 29 -7.24 -3.67 -1.73
CA ARG A 29 -6.35 -2.58 -1.32
C ARG A 29 -6.17 -2.53 0.20
N SER A 30 -7.24 -2.72 0.96
CA SER A 30 -7.21 -2.80 2.43
C SER A 30 -6.26 -3.90 2.94
N VAL A 31 -6.30 -5.08 2.33
CA VAL A 31 -5.43 -6.21 2.65
C VAL A 31 -4.00 -5.94 2.20
N LEU A 32 -3.81 -5.32 1.04
CA LEU A 32 -2.49 -4.98 0.50
C LEU A 32 -1.72 -4.01 1.41
N ILE A 33 -2.41 -3.02 1.98
CA ILE A 33 -1.83 -2.00 2.85
C ILE A 33 -1.89 -2.37 4.34
N TYR A 34 -2.43 -3.54 4.68
CA TYR A 34 -2.56 -3.97 6.07
C TYR A 34 -1.17 -4.10 6.71
N GLY A 35 -0.95 -3.45 7.85
CA GLY A 35 0.33 -3.49 8.55
C GLY A 35 1.46 -2.63 7.93
N SER A 36 1.17 -1.86 6.89
CA SER A 36 2.12 -0.94 6.22
C SER A 36 2.73 0.14 7.15
N GLU A 37 2.09 0.39 8.29
CA GLU A 37 2.58 1.27 9.36
C GLU A 37 3.86 0.72 10.01
N SER A 38 3.96 -0.60 10.16
CA SER A 38 5.02 -1.28 10.90
C SER A 38 6.05 -1.99 10.02
N TRP A 39 5.78 -2.15 8.72
CA TRP A 39 6.70 -2.85 7.83
C TRP A 39 7.89 -1.96 7.45
N PRO A 40 9.13 -2.50 7.50
CA PRO A 40 10.29 -1.85 6.90
C PRO A 40 10.20 -1.97 5.38
N LEU A 41 9.30 -1.22 4.74
CA LEU A 41 9.18 -1.19 3.28
C LEU A 41 10.43 -0.56 2.68
N THR A 42 11.13 -1.32 1.85
CA THR A 42 12.18 -0.78 0.99
C THR A 42 11.56 -0.03 -0.19
N VAL A 43 12.38 0.75 -0.90
CA VAL A 43 11.96 1.40 -2.16
C VAL A 43 11.52 0.35 -3.19
N GLU A 44 12.19 -0.80 -3.21
CA GLU A 44 11.85 -1.92 -4.10
C GLU A 44 10.49 -2.53 -3.75
N ASP A 45 10.19 -2.73 -2.48
CA ASP A 45 8.90 -3.28 -2.05
C ASP A 45 7.76 -2.31 -2.37
N THR A 46 7.99 -1.00 -2.16
CA THR A 46 7.04 0.04 -2.54
C THR A 46 6.77 0.03 -4.04
N ARG A 47 7.82 -0.13 -4.86
CA ARG A 47 7.68 -0.26 -6.32
C ARG A 47 6.87 -1.50 -6.70
N LYS A 48 7.10 -2.64 -6.06
CA LYS A 48 6.32 -3.88 -6.30
C LYS A 48 4.83 -3.67 -5.97
N LEU A 49 4.52 -3.00 -4.86
CA LEU A 49 3.15 -2.67 -4.47
C LEU A 49 2.47 -1.77 -5.50
N LEU A 50 3.17 -0.74 -5.99
CA LEU A 50 2.66 0.16 -7.03
C LEU A 50 2.38 -0.56 -8.34
N VAL A 51 3.30 -1.40 -8.80
CA VAL A 51 3.11 -2.20 -10.03
C VAL A 51 1.92 -3.15 -9.88
N PHE A 52 1.76 -3.78 -8.71
CA PHE A 52 0.63 -4.66 -8.44
C PHE A 52 -0.70 -3.90 -8.45
N ASP A 53 -0.79 -2.77 -7.74
CA ASP A 53 -1.98 -1.92 -7.67
C ASP A 53 -2.39 -1.47 -9.07
N HIS A 54 -1.42 -0.96 -9.84
CA HIS A 54 -1.67 -0.47 -11.18
C HIS A 54 -2.14 -1.57 -12.15
N ARG A 55 -1.55 -2.77 -12.06
CA ARG A 55 -2.01 -3.94 -12.82
C ARG A 55 -3.46 -4.29 -12.49
N CYS A 56 -3.85 -4.20 -11.22
CA CYS A 56 -5.23 -4.42 -10.80
C CYS A 56 -6.18 -3.36 -11.35
N LEU A 57 -5.81 -2.08 -11.26
CA LEU A 57 -6.62 -0.97 -11.75
C LEU A 57 -6.85 -1.05 -13.27
N ARG A 58 -5.81 -1.35 -14.06
CA ARG A 58 -5.94 -1.57 -15.51
C ARG A 58 -6.91 -2.70 -15.85
N ASN A 59 -6.83 -3.80 -15.10
CA ASN A 59 -7.73 -4.94 -15.28
C ASN A 59 -9.19 -4.58 -14.95
N ILE A 60 -9.42 -3.86 -13.84
CA ILE A 60 -10.76 -3.37 -13.45
C ILE A 60 -11.35 -2.42 -14.49
N ALA A 61 -10.52 -1.52 -15.04
CA ALA A 61 -10.91 -0.58 -16.08
C ALA A 61 -11.09 -1.24 -17.46
N GLY A 62 -10.65 -2.50 -17.64
CA GLY A 62 -10.67 -3.17 -18.94
C GLY A 62 -9.74 -2.53 -19.97
N ILE A 63 -8.67 -1.86 -19.50
CA ILE A 63 -7.71 -1.17 -20.35
C ILE A 63 -6.64 -2.17 -20.78
N CYS A 64 -6.55 -2.38 -22.09
CA CYS A 64 -5.54 -3.22 -22.70
C CYS A 64 -4.18 -2.50 -22.78
N TRP A 65 -3.11 -3.26 -23.04
CA TRP A 65 -1.74 -2.73 -23.11
C TRP A 65 -1.49 -1.78 -24.29
N ASP A 66 -2.34 -1.83 -25.31
CA ASP A 66 -2.33 -0.97 -26.50
C ASP A 66 -2.85 0.46 -26.21
N HIS A 67 -3.64 0.63 -25.15
CA HIS A 67 -4.11 1.93 -24.73
C HIS A 67 -2.99 2.69 -24.00
N LEU A 68 -2.48 3.74 -24.63
CA LEU A 68 -1.50 4.67 -24.06
C LEU A 68 -2.16 5.64 -23.06
N VAL A 69 -2.64 5.09 -21.96
CA VAL A 69 -3.25 5.84 -20.85
C VAL A 69 -2.24 5.97 -19.72
N SER A 70 -2.11 7.18 -19.16
CA SER A 70 -1.21 7.44 -18.05
C SER A 70 -1.68 6.75 -16.76
N ASP A 71 -0.74 6.47 -15.87
CA ASP A 71 -1.05 5.81 -14.60
C ASP A 71 -2.00 6.63 -13.71
N GLY A 72 -1.93 7.96 -13.81
CA GLY A 72 -2.82 8.89 -13.11
C GLY A 72 -4.25 8.83 -13.65
N GLU A 73 -4.43 8.78 -14.97
CA GLU A 73 -5.75 8.67 -15.60
C GLU A 73 -6.44 7.35 -15.28
N VAL A 74 -5.71 6.22 -15.34
CA VAL A 74 -6.27 4.90 -14.94
C VAL A 74 -6.78 4.96 -13.51
N ARG A 75 -6.01 5.58 -12.62
CA ARG A 75 -6.37 5.72 -11.21
C ARG A 75 -7.58 6.61 -11.02
N HIS A 76 -7.65 7.75 -11.71
CA HIS A 76 -8.78 8.67 -11.66
C HIS A 76 -10.07 8.01 -12.16
N MET A 77 -10.00 7.24 -13.25
CA MET A 77 -11.16 6.52 -13.79
C MET A 77 -11.73 5.49 -12.81
N VAL A 78 -10.87 4.73 -12.12
CA VAL A 78 -11.31 3.65 -11.23
C VAL A 78 -11.66 4.14 -9.83
N LEU A 79 -10.85 5.05 -9.27
CA LEU A 79 -10.92 5.48 -7.87
C LEU A 79 -11.57 6.86 -7.70
N GLY A 80 -11.75 7.62 -8.78
CA GLY A 80 -12.34 8.96 -8.74
C GLY A 80 -11.42 10.02 -8.11
N ASN A 81 -12.03 11.09 -7.59
CA ASN A 81 -11.32 12.21 -6.97
C ASN A 81 -10.54 11.83 -5.70
N ASP A 82 -10.89 10.72 -5.06
CA ASP A 82 -10.15 10.16 -3.90
C ASP A 82 -9.00 9.23 -4.32
N GLY A 83 -8.59 9.28 -5.60
CA GLY A 83 -7.60 8.42 -6.24
C GLY A 83 -6.17 8.60 -5.74
N LYS A 84 -5.95 8.47 -4.44
CA LYS A 84 -4.63 8.40 -3.84
C LYS A 84 -3.90 7.19 -4.38
N SER A 85 -2.61 7.30 -4.64
CA SER A 85 -1.75 6.15 -4.93
C SER A 85 -1.56 5.27 -3.68
N VAL A 86 -1.06 4.05 -3.85
CA VAL A 86 -0.77 3.18 -2.70
C VAL A 86 0.32 3.79 -1.82
N ASP A 87 1.34 4.42 -2.38
CA ASP A 87 2.40 5.05 -1.60
C ASP A 87 1.88 6.24 -0.77
N GLU A 88 0.97 7.06 -1.30
CA GLU A 88 0.34 8.15 -0.56
C GLU A 88 -0.48 7.63 0.63
N VAL A 89 -1.22 6.53 0.44
CA VAL A 89 -2.01 5.93 1.52
C VAL A 89 -1.10 5.32 2.59
N VAL A 90 -0.04 4.63 2.19
CA VAL A 90 0.95 4.07 3.11
C VAL A 90 1.63 5.18 3.92
N ASN A 91 2.05 6.26 3.25
CA ASN A 91 2.64 7.43 3.92
C ASN A 91 1.66 8.08 4.90
N LEU A 92 0.39 8.21 4.52
CA LEU A 92 -0.65 8.73 5.41
C LEU A 92 -0.83 7.86 6.66
N HIS A 93 -0.85 6.53 6.51
CA HIS A 93 -0.94 5.60 7.63
C HIS A 93 0.27 5.74 8.57
N ARG A 94 1.49 5.80 8.02
CA ARG A 94 2.72 6.03 8.80
C ARG A 94 2.69 7.34 9.56
N LEU A 95 2.25 8.43 8.93
CA LEU A 95 2.13 9.75 9.59
C LEU A 95 1.05 9.74 10.67
N ARG A 96 -0.07 9.07 10.47
CA ARG A 96 -1.11 8.89 11.49
C ARG A 96 -0.59 8.09 12.68
N TRP A 97 0.10 6.98 12.43
CA TRP A 97 0.72 6.15 13.47
C TRP A 97 1.77 6.94 14.25
N LEU A 98 2.66 7.65 13.55
CA LEU A 98 3.65 8.53 14.17
C LEU A 98 2.97 9.59 15.04
N GLY A 99 1.97 10.30 14.50
CA GLY A 99 1.22 11.30 15.25
C GLY A 99 0.49 10.71 16.46
N HIS A 100 0.09 9.44 16.41
CA HIS A 100 -0.46 8.73 17.56
C HIS A 100 0.61 8.46 18.62
N VAL A 101 1.78 7.96 18.23
CA VAL A 101 2.94 7.77 19.12
C VAL A 101 3.35 9.08 19.77
N LEU A 102 3.40 10.18 19.00
CA LEU A 102 3.81 11.49 19.52
C LEU A 102 2.86 12.04 20.60
N ARG A 103 1.57 11.68 20.55
CA ARG A 103 0.57 12.06 21.55
C ARG A 103 0.53 11.13 22.77
N MET A 104 1.27 10.02 22.76
CA MET A 104 1.31 9.11 23.91
C MET A 104 2.14 9.70 25.07
N PRO A 105 1.77 9.41 26.34
CA PRO A 105 2.61 9.69 27.49
C PRO A 105 4.00 9.04 27.39
N GLU A 106 5.01 9.70 27.96
CA GLU A 106 6.43 9.30 27.83
C GLU A 106 6.75 7.92 28.40
N HIS A 107 6.02 7.47 29.42
CA HIS A 107 6.21 6.14 30.02
C HIS A 107 5.79 4.99 29.09
N ARG A 108 5.04 5.25 28.02
CA ARG A 108 4.60 4.20 27.10
C ARG A 108 5.75 3.70 26.25
N LEU A 109 5.84 2.37 26.14
CA LEU A 109 6.92 1.68 25.43
C LEU A 109 7.16 2.18 23.98
N PRO A 110 6.14 2.43 23.13
CA PRO A 110 6.37 2.92 21.77
C PRO A 110 7.00 4.31 21.73
N ARG A 111 6.54 5.24 22.58
CA ARG A 111 7.07 6.60 22.72
C ARG A 111 8.52 6.57 23.21
N ARG A 112 8.77 5.75 24.23
CA ARG A 112 10.12 5.57 24.80
C ARG A 112 11.07 4.94 23.79
N ALA A 113 10.66 3.86 23.11
CA ALA A 113 11.48 3.18 22.10
C ALA A 113 11.87 4.11 20.94
N MET A 114 10.95 4.97 20.48
CA MET A 114 11.23 5.95 19.42
C MET A 114 12.26 7.00 19.86
N LEU A 115 12.19 7.46 21.11
CA LEU A 115 13.07 8.50 21.66
C LEU A 115 14.39 7.95 22.24
N THR A 116 14.52 6.63 22.37
CA THR A 116 15.73 6.02 22.90
C THR A 116 16.86 6.18 21.87
N ARG A 117 17.88 6.97 22.21
CA ARG A 117 19.13 7.01 21.44
C ARG A 117 19.78 5.63 21.50
N VAL A 118 20.12 5.10 20.33
CA VAL A 118 21.03 3.96 20.22
C VAL A 118 22.38 4.42 20.78
N GLY A 119 22.79 3.88 21.94
CA GLY A 119 24.09 4.20 22.53
C GLY A 119 25.23 3.78 21.60
N ASP A 120 26.36 4.49 21.67
CA ASP A 120 27.49 4.44 20.74
C ASP A 120 28.16 3.04 20.56
N GLY A 121 27.70 2.01 21.28
CA GLY A 121 28.18 0.63 21.20
C GLY A 121 27.33 -0.36 20.37
N TRP A 122 26.18 0.03 19.83
CA TRP A 122 25.32 -0.88 19.07
C TRP A 122 25.83 -1.12 17.65
N LYS A 123 26.54 -2.24 17.44
CA LYS A 123 26.90 -2.75 16.11
C LYS A 123 25.73 -3.50 15.48
N LYS A 124 25.17 -2.97 14.39
CA LYS A 124 24.18 -3.66 13.57
C LYS A 124 24.86 -4.86 12.88
N PHE A 125 24.61 -6.08 13.35
CA PHE A 125 25.10 -7.28 12.68
C PHE A 125 24.45 -7.36 11.30
N ARG A 126 25.25 -7.30 10.22
CA ARG A 126 24.75 -7.48 8.86
C ARG A 126 24.40 -8.96 8.70
N GLY A 127 23.12 -9.30 8.84
CA GLY A 127 22.61 -10.63 8.52
C GLY A 127 22.68 -10.87 7.02
N GLY A 128 23.82 -11.36 6.54
CA GLY A 128 23.92 -12.02 5.24
C GLY A 128 23.59 -13.51 5.42
N GLN A 129 22.80 -14.08 4.51
CA GLN A 129 22.63 -15.53 4.44
C GLN A 129 23.97 -16.15 4.03
N THR A 130 24.51 -17.04 4.85
CA THR A 130 25.56 -17.98 4.45
C THR A 130 24.94 -19.02 3.53
N THR A 131 25.05 -18.82 2.23
CA THR A 131 24.83 -19.89 1.26
C THR A 131 25.94 -20.91 1.47
N THR A 132 25.55 -22.13 1.85
CA THR A 132 26.44 -23.31 1.94
C THR A 132 26.37 -24.07 0.63
#